data_AF-A0A372Q1U3-F1
#
_entry.id   AF-A0A372Q1U3-F1
#
_cell.length_a   1.000
_cell.length_b   1.000
_cell.length_c   1.000
_cell.angle_alpha   90.00
_cell.angle_beta   90.00
_cell.angle_gamma   90.00
#
_symmetry.space_group_name_H-M   'P 1'
#
loop_
_entity.id
_entity.type
_entity.pdbx_description
1 polymer ?
#
loop_
_entity_poly.entity_id
_entity_poly.type
_entity_poly.pdbx_seq_one_letter_code
_entity_poly.pdbx_strand_id
1 'polypeptide(L)'
;MLKYTVKSVKELRKIIYEPFILDGNEYNKDLHYDLDFINYAYRSMLFLWDREENPFDYSKLEGWYEMNVWGHLIDPTFHNTNIDLVRGEGMSCASSDRKNIIRTINDRKKIGRKGDGVFRLCKDRLEFGAIETGRKWEGPNGTKYLNDSLKLNKMMKDMIAQLTNICDGRE
;
A
#
# COMPACT_ATOMS: atom_id res chain seq x y z
N MET A 1 21.00 -5.21 3.84
CA MET A 1 20.90 -4.14 2.84
C MET A 1 21.65 -2.91 3.35
N LEU A 2 22.99 -2.91 3.25
CA LEU A 2 23.86 -1.88 3.83
C LEU A 2 24.18 -0.74 2.85
N LYS A 3 24.02 -0.96 1.53
CA LYS A 3 24.45 -0.03 0.46
C LYS A 3 23.87 1.38 0.63
N TYR A 4 22.58 1.49 0.90
CA TYR A 4 21.89 2.78 1.00
C TYR A 4 21.87 3.35 2.43
N THR A 5 22.45 2.66 3.42
CA THR A 5 22.52 3.13 4.80
C THR A 5 23.73 4.04 4.98
N VAL A 6 23.53 5.33 4.69
CA VAL A 6 24.58 6.36 4.74
C VAL A 6 24.25 7.48 5.72
N LYS A 7 25.23 8.33 6.02
CA LYS A 7 25.10 9.38 7.05
C LYS A 7 24.68 10.73 6.49
N SER A 8 24.64 10.90 5.16
CA SER A 8 24.25 12.15 4.54
C SER A 8 23.54 11.97 3.20
N VAL A 9 22.71 12.95 2.83
CA VAL A 9 22.04 13.03 1.53
C VAL A 9 23.05 13.12 0.38
N LYS A 10 24.19 13.79 0.61
CA LYS A 10 25.29 13.89 -0.37
C LYS A 10 25.91 12.52 -0.68
N GLU A 11 26.13 11.69 0.32
CA GLU A 11 26.59 10.31 0.14
C GLU A 11 25.53 9.46 -0.56
N LEU A 12 24.28 9.57 -0.13
CA LEU A 12 23.16 8.82 -0.71
C LEU A 12 23.03 9.12 -2.20
N ARG A 13 23.13 10.40 -2.59
CA ARG A 13 23.07 10.84 -3.97
C ARG A 13 24.16 10.19 -4.83
N LYS A 14 25.39 10.06 -4.31
CA LYS A 14 26.48 9.38 -5.05
C LYS A 14 26.15 7.91 -5.29
N ILE A 15 25.72 7.20 -4.24
CA ILE A 15 25.43 5.76 -4.29
C ILE A 15 24.22 5.43 -5.17
N ILE A 16 23.19 6.27 -5.17
CA ILE A 16 21.98 6.05 -5.99
C ILE A 16 22.30 6.05 -7.49
N TYR A 17 23.29 6.84 -7.93
CA TYR A 17 23.72 6.91 -9.32
C TYR A 17 24.72 5.83 -9.72
N GLU A 18 25.24 5.05 -8.77
CA GLU A 18 26.03 3.86 -9.09
C GLU A 18 25.11 2.80 -9.71
N PRO A 19 25.54 2.15 -10.81
CA PRO A 19 24.82 0.99 -11.34
C PRO A 19 24.55 -0.03 -10.24
N PHE A 20 23.29 -0.47 -10.13
CA PHE A 20 22.92 -1.61 -9.27
C PHE A 20 23.03 -2.95 -10.01
N ILE A 21 23.27 -2.90 -11.32
CA ILE A 21 23.63 -4.03 -12.18
C ILE A 21 25.13 -3.89 -12.50
N LEU A 22 25.87 -4.99 -12.46
CA LEU A 22 27.29 -5.02 -12.81
C LEU A 22 27.51 -4.64 -14.28
N ASP A 23 28.63 -3.96 -14.55
CA ASP A 23 28.97 -3.47 -15.89
C ASP A 23 28.94 -4.59 -16.94
N GLY A 24 28.20 -4.34 -18.02
CA GLY A 24 28.06 -5.25 -19.17
C GLY A 24 26.85 -6.19 -19.15
N ASN A 25 26.11 -6.26 -18.03
CA ASN A 25 24.88 -7.05 -17.97
C ASN A 25 23.64 -6.21 -18.34
N GLU A 26 22.71 -6.82 -19.06
CA GLU A 26 21.40 -6.23 -19.33
C GLU A 26 20.44 -6.39 -18.14
N TYR A 27 19.42 -5.53 -18.07
CA TYR A 27 18.37 -5.67 -17.07
C TYR A 27 17.56 -6.94 -17.33
N ASN A 28 17.45 -7.80 -16.31
CA ASN A 28 16.57 -8.94 -16.27
C ASN A 28 15.55 -8.73 -15.14
N LYS A 29 14.25 -8.73 -15.47
CA LYS A 29 13.18 -8.47 -14.51
C LYS A 29 13.18 -9.50 -13.36
N ASP A 30 13.31 -10.78 -13.68
CA ASP A 30 13.22 -11.85 -12.68
C ASP A 30 14.39 -11.84 -11.69
N LEU A 31 15.53 -11.27 -12.08
CA LEU A 31 16.73 -11.18 -11.24
C LEU A 31 16.89 -9.83 -10.55
N HIS A 32 16.48 -8.73 -11.21
CA HIS A 32 16.87 -7.38 -10.81
C HIS A 32 15.70 -6.52 -10.34
N TYR A 33 14.45 -6.99 -10.42
CA TYR A 33 13.28 -6.19 -10.05
C TYR A 33 13.36 -5.62 -8.63
N ASP A 34 13.68 -6.44 -7.64
CA ASP A 34 13.75 -6.01 -6.24
C ASP A 34 14.87 -4.98 -6.02
N LEU A 35 16.02 -5.14 -6.69
CA LEU A 35 17.12 -4.18 -6.61
C LEU A 35 16.76 -2.83 -7.24
N ASP A 36 16.07 -2.86 -8.38
CA ASP A 36 15.56 -1.68 -9.07
C ASP A 36 14.50 -0.98 -8.21
N PHE A 37 13.57 -1.72 -7.61
CA PHE A 37 12.60 -1.20 -6.65
C PHE A 37 13.27 -0.54 -5.45
N ILE A 38 14.26 -1.18 -4.83
CA ILE A 38 15.00 -0.59 -3.71
C ILE A 38 15.67 0.71 -4.16
N ASN A 39 16.35 0.73 -5.31
CA ASN A 39 16.97 1.95 -5.84
C ASN A 39 15.91 3.05 -6.04
N TYR A 40 14.78 2.72 -6.65
CA TYR A 40 13.65 3.62 -6.85
C TYR A 40 13.13 4.19 -5.53
N ALA A 41 12.92 3.36 -4.51
CA ALA A 41 12.42 3.78 -3.21
C ALA A 41 13.37 4.78 -2.51
N TYR A 42 14.68 4.54 -2.56
CA TYR A 42 15.64 5.52 -2.03
C TYR A 42 15.71 6.79 -2.88
N ARG A 43 15.61 6.66 -4.20
CA ARG A 43 15.63 7.79 -5.14
C ARG A 43 14.40 8.68 -5.01
N SER A 44 13.22 8.13 -4.79
CA SER A 44 12.00 8.91 -4.54
C SER A 44 12.10 9.69 -3.24
N MET A 45 12.66 9.08 -2.18
CA MET A 45 12.85 9.73 -0.89
C MET A 45 13.97 10.77 -0.89
N LEU A 46 15.00 10.62 -1.73
CA LEU A 46 16.13 11.55 -1.84
C LEU A 46 15.66 12.99 -2.04
N PHE A 47 14.67 13.22 -2.91
CA PHE A 47 14.14 14.56 -3.17
C PHE A 47 13.42 15.20 -1.98
N LEU A 48 12.87 14.38 -1.08
CA LEU A 48 12.24 14.87 0.15
C LEU A 48 13.31 15.18 1.21
N TRP A 49 14.34 14.34 1.31
CA TRP A 49 15.43 14.53 2.27
C TRP A 49 16.39 15.66 1.90
N ASP A 50 16.50 16.02 0.63
CA ASP A 50 17.38 17.10 0.14
C ASP A 50 16.74 18.49 0.20
N ARG A 51 15.52 18.62 0.74
CA ARG A 51 14.86 19.93 0.90
C ARG A 51 15.50 20.73 2.03
N GLU A 52 15.57 22.05 1.84
CA GLU A 52 16.03 22.98 2.88
C GLU A 52 15.12 22.93 4.12
N GLU A 53 13.80 22.89 3.89
CA GLU A 53 12.80 22.72 4.94
C GLU A 53 12.33 21.26 5.00
N ASN A 54 12.21 20.73 6.23
CA ASN A 54 11.72 19.37 6.45
C ASN A 54 10.26 19.23 5.95
N PRO A 55 9.99 18.42 4.92
CA PRO A 55 8.64 18.27 4.39
C PRO A 55 7.73 17.42 5.30
N PHE A 56 8.31 16.68 6.26
CA PHE A 56 7.60 15.80 7.19
C PHE A 56 7.17 16.58 8.44
N ASP A 57 6.28 17.53 8.24
CA ASP A 57 5.73 18.36 9.30
C ASP A 57 4.24 18.10 9.52
N TYR A 58 3.70 18.71 10.58
CA TYR A 58 2.27 18.67 10.88
C TYR A 58 1.44 19.60 10.00
N SER A 59 1.99 20.25 8.97
CA SER A 59 1.22 21.07 8.02
C SER A 59 0.62 20.22 6.89
N LYS A 60 1.27 19.12 6.50
CA LYS A 60 0.81 18.28 5.38
C LYS A 60 -0.43 17.49 5.74
N LEU A 61 -1.37 17.37 4.80
CA LEU A 61 -2.54 16.51 4.93
C LEU A 61 -2.18 15.04 4.68
N GLU A 62 -3.05 14.13 5.09
CA GLU A 62 -2.88 12.68 4.93
C GLU A 62 -2.55 12.27 3.48
N GLY A 63 -3.35 12.75 2.52
CA GLY A 63 -3.16 12.45 1.10
C GLY A 63 -1.80 12.92 0.55
N TRP A 64 -1.16 13.92 1.16
CA TRP A 64 0.20 14.30 0.76
C TRP A 64 1.20 13.16 1.06
N TYR A 65 1.10 12.53 2.24
CA TYR A 65 1.93 11.39 2.60
C TYR A 65 1.59 10.17 1.75
N GLU A 66 0.31 9.94 1.46
CA GLU A 66 -0.11 8.87 0.56
C GLU A 66 0.56 8.98 -0.81
N MET A 67 0.53 10.17 -1.41
CA MET A 67 1.07 10.37 -2.76
C MET A 67 2.60 10.46 -2.79
N ASN A 68 3.21 11.20 -1.85
CA ASN A 68 4.64 11.56 -1.92
C ASN A 68 5.55 10.62 -1.15
N VAL A 69 5.00 9.74 -0.30
CA VAL A 69 5.78 8.78 0.49
C VAL A 69 5.28 7.37 0.23
N TRP A 70 4.05 7.07 0.63
CA TRP A 70 3.55 5.70 0.62
C TRP A 70 3.34 5.13 -0.77
N GLY A 71 2.91 5.94 -1.74
CA GLY A 71 2.74 5.52 -3.14
C GLY A 71 4.05 5.07 -3.76
N HIS A 72 5.18 5.72 -3.43
CA HIS A 72 6.50 5.31 -3.93
C HIS A 72 7.08 4.10 -3.19
N LEU A 73 6.79 3.96 -1.90
CA LEU A 73 7.38 2.91 -1.06
C LEU A 73 6.59 1.59 -1.06
N ILE A 74 5.29 1.63 -1.35
CA ILE A 74 4.41 0.45 -1.22
C ILE A 74 4.02 -0.08 -2.61
N ASP A 75 3.46 0.78 -3.48
CA ASP A 75 2.78 0.34 -4.71
C ASP A 75 3.70 -0.46 -5.65
N PRO A 76 4.95 0.00 -5.92
CA PRO A 76 5.85 -0.74 -6.80
C PRO A 76 6.21 -2.12 -6.28
N THR A 77 6.11 -2.39 -4.98
CA THR A 77 6.36 -3.75 -4.44
C THR A 77 5.48 -4.81 -5.11
N PHE A 78 4.29 -4.41 -5.58
CA PHE A 78 3.30 -5.32 -6.12
C PHE A 78 3.25 -5.39 -7.65
N HIS A 79 3.94 -4.50 -8.39
CA HIS A 79 3.82 -4.48 -9.87
C HIS A 79 4.46 -5.70 -10.56
N ASN A 80 5.29 -6.48 -9.88
CA ASN A 80 5.79 -7.77 -10.39
C ASN A 80 5.07 -8.97 -9.78
N THR A 81 3.91 -8.75 -9.16
CA THR A 81 3.09 -9.80 -8.54
C THR A 81 1.69 -9.78 -9.15
N ASN A 82 0.89 -10.81 -8.88
CA ASN A 82 -0.51 -10.86 -9.30
C ASN A 82 -1.45 -10.17 -8.28
N ILE A 83 -0.99 -9.06 -7.69
CA ILE A 83 -1.67 -8.33 -6.62
C ILE A 83 -1.85 -6.87 -7.04
N ASP A 84 -3.09 -6.39 -7.02
CA ASP A 84 -3.42 -4.98 -7.14
C ASP A 84 -3.61 -4.38 -5.74
N LEU A 85 -2.94 -3.25 -5.47
CA LEU A 85 -3.30 -2.36 -4.37
C LEU A 85 -4.22 -1.25 -4.91
N VAL A 86 -5.51 -1.37 -4.63
CA VAL A 86 -6.51 -0.36 -5.03
C VAL A 86 -6.53 0.74 -3.98
N ARG A 87 -6.06 1.93 -4.34
CA ARG A 87 -6.05 3.11 -3.46
C ARG A 87 -7.31 3.97 -3.56
N GLY A 88 -7.61 4.71 -2.49
CA GLY A 88 -8.56 5.82 -2.47
C GLY A 88 -10.02 5.40 -2.59
N GLU A 89 -10.50 5.11 -3.81
CA GLU A 89 -11.91 4.82 -4.08
C GLU A 89 -12.30 3.35 -3.90
N GLY A 90 -11.32 2.49 -3.65
CA GLY A 90 -11.51 1.07 -3.41
C GLY A 90 -12.43 0.81 -2.21
N MET A 91 -13.61 0.26 -2.48
CA MET A 91 -14.49 -0.27 -1.44
C MET A 91 -14.34 -1.78 -1.37
N SER A 92 -14.29 -2.32 -0.16
CA SER A 92 -14.21 -3.77 0.01
C SER A 92 -15.43 -4.48 -0.58
N CYS A 93 -15.18 -5.28 -1.62
CA CYS A 93 -16.09 -6.21 -2.25
C CYS A 93 -16.56 -7.24 -1.23
N ALA A 94 -15.67 -7.82 -0.41
CA ALA A 94 -16.06 -8.79 0.61
C ALA A 94 -17.07 -8.21 1.61
N SER A 95 -16.84 -6.98 2.07
CA SER A 95 -17.79 -6.24 2.91
C SER A 95 -19.12 -5.95 2.20
N SER A 96 -19.06 -5.65 0.91
CA SER A 96 -20.25 -5.40 0.07
C SER A 96 -21.06 -6.68 -0.06
N ASP A 97 -20.43 -7.79 -0.41
CA ASP A 97 -21.08 -9.06 -0.68
C ASP A 97 -21.75 -9.58 0.61
N ARG A 98 -21.07 -9.56 1.77
CA ARG A 98 -21.68 -9.90 3.08
C ARG A 98 -22.92 -9.05 3.38
N LYS A 99 -22.86 -7.73 3.16
CA LYS A 99 -23.98 -6.82 3.46
C LYS A 99 -25.20 -7.07 2.58
N ASN A 100 -25.02 -7.73 1.43
CA ASN A 100 -26.06 -7.94 0.43
C ASN A 100 -26.47 -9.42 0.28
N ILE A 101 -26.06 -10.33 1.17
CA ILE A 101 -26.42 -11.77 1.12
C ILE A 101 -27.93 -11.99 0.98
N ILE A 102 -28.73 -11.21 1.72
CA ILE A 102 -30.20 -11.32 1.72
C ILE A 102 -30.89 -10.23 0.87
N ARG A 103 -30.14 -9.52 0.02
CA ARG A 103 -30.66 -8.38 -0.76
C ARG A 103 -31.65 -8.86 -1.82
N THR A 104 -32.77 -8.14 -1.98
CA THR A 104 -33.72 -8.35 -3.09
C THR A 104 -33.57 -7.27 -4.18
N ILE A 105 -34.23 -7.45 -5.32
CA ILE A 105 -34.12 -6.51 -6.46
C ILE A 105 -34.61 -5.10 -6.12
N ASN A 106 -35.56 -4.98 -5.19
CA ASN A 106 -36.14 -3.70 -4.75
C ASN A 106 -35.23 -2.91 -3.79
N ASP A 107 -34.22 -3.57 -3.22
CA ASP A 107 -33.31 -2.94 -2.27
C ASP A 107 -32.13 -2.27 -2.98
N ARG A 108 -31.79 -1.04 -2.58
CA ARG A 108 -30.53 -0.41 -3.02
C ARG A 108 -29.34 -1.24 -2.55
N LYS A 109 -28.40 -1.54 -3.46
CA LYS A 109 -27.16 -2.26 -3.14
C LYS A 109 -26.36 -1.51 -2.08
N LYS A 110 -26.08 -2.18 -0.96
CA LYS A 110 -25.23 -1.65 0.10
C LYS A 110 -23.79 -1.67 -0.35
N ILE A 111 -23.08 -0.57 -0.15
CA ILE A 111 -21.67 -0.46 -0.51
C ILE A 111 -20.76 -1.11 0.54
N GLY A 112 -19.58 -1.53 0.10
CA GLY A 112 -18.49 -2.01 0.95
C GLY A 112 -18.00 -0.95 1.95
N ARG A 113 -17.08 -1.34 2.82
CA ARG A 113 -16.34 -0.35 3.61
C ARG A 113 -15.23 0.23 2.72
N LYS A 114 -15.08 1.54 2.75
CA LYS A 114 -14.04 2.27 2.01
C LYS A 114 -12.82 2.39 2.91
N GLY A 115 -11.64 1.99 2.44
CA GLY A 115 -10.37 2.24 3.12
C GLY A 115 -9.40 2.97 2.20
N ASP A 116 -8.22 3.31 2.71
CA ASP A 116 -7.20 4.02 1.92
C ASP A 116 -6.53 3.09 0.88
N GLY A 117 -6.48 1.80 1.19
CA GLY A 117 -6.00 0.76 0.28
C GLY A 117 -6.70 -0.58 0.49
N VAL A 118 -6.93 -1.32 -0.59
CA VAL A 118 -7.40 -2.71 -0.57
C VAL A 118 -6.52 -3.56 -1.49
N PHE A 119 -5.97 -4.64 -0.94
CA PHE A 119 -5.22 -5.64 -1.70
C PHE A 119 -6.16 -6.70 -2.26
N ARG A 120 -6.05 -6.95 -3.57
CA ARG A 120 -6.83 -7.97 -4.28
C ARG A 120 -6.01 -8.60 -5.39
N LEU A 121 -6.45 -9.76 -5.89
CA LEU A 121 -5.83 -10.37 -7.06
C LEU A 121 -6.03 -9.47 -8.30
N CYS A 122 -5.03 -9.41 -9.18
CA CYS A 122 -5.12 -8.59 -10.39
C CYS A 122 -6.32 -9.00 -11.24
N LYS A 123 -7.10 -8.02 -11.71
CA LYS A 123 -8.32 -8.22 -12.52
C LYS A 123 -9.41 -9.08 -11.86
N ASP A 124 -9.32 -9.30 -10.55
CA ASP A 124 -10.28 -10.06 -9.78
C ASP A 124 -10.84 -9.19 -8.63
N ARG A 125 -11.87 -9.71 -7.95
CA ARG A 125 -12.51 -9.15 -6.77
C ARG A 125 -12.07 -9.83 -5.48
N LEU A 126 -11.24 -10.86 -5.55
CA LEU A 126 -10.79 -11.57 -4.36
C LEU A 126 -9.81 -10.71 -3.55
N GLU A 127 -10.27 -10.25 -2.40
CA GLU A 127 -9.56 -9.37 -1.49
C GLU A 127 -8.89 -10.15 -0.35
N PHE A 128 -7.70 -9.71 0.07
CA PHE A 128 -6.94 -10.38 1.14
C PHE A 128 -6.18 -9.42 2.05
N GLY A 129 -6.35 -8.11 1.88
CA GLY A 129 -5.74 -7.13 2.77
C GLY A 129 -6.32 -5.74 2.61
N ALA A 130 -6.07 -4.88 3.59
CA ALA A 130 -6.47 -3.48 3.57
C ALA A 130 -5.45 -2.61 4.31
N ILE A 131 -5.42 -1.32 3.96
CA ILE A 131 -4.58 -0.30 4.58
C ILE A 131 -5.47 0.89 4.98
N GLU A 132 -5.18 1.44 6.14
CA GLU A 132 -5.56 2.80 6.52
C GLU A 132 -4.27 3.56 6.83
N THR A 133 -4.27 4.84 6.51
CA THR A 133 -3.16 5.74 6.73
C THR A 133 -3.56 6.80 7.75
N GLY A 134 -2.56 7.41 8.35
CA GLY A 134 -2.77 8.48 9.30
C GLY A 134 -1.75 9.57 9.11
N ARG A 135 -2.23 10.81 9.05
CA ARG A 135 -1.36 12.00 9.06
C ARG A 135 -0.40 12.02 10.25
N LYS A 136 -0.86 11.56 11.42
CA LYS A 136 -0.14 11.65 12.69
C LYS A 136 -0.34 10.39 13.51
N TRP A 137 0.75 9.93 14.11
CA TRP A 137 0.71 8.92 15.17
C TRP A 137 0.48 9.60 16.53
N GLU A 138 -0.63 9.28 17.18
CA GLU A 138 -0.98 9.80 18.52
C GLU A 138 -0.82 8.76 19.62
N GLY A 139 -0.15 7.65 19.30
CA GLY A 139 -0.05 6.50 20.19
C GLY A 139 -1.23 5.53 20.05
N PRO A 140 -1.17 4.40 20.78
CA PRO A 140 -2.16 3.32 20.70
C PRO A 140 -3.56 3.73 21.17
N ASN A 141 -3.67 4.80 21.96
CA ASN A 141 -4.94 5.32 22.47
C ASN A 141 -5.51 6.47 21.61
N GLY A 142 -4.86 6.80 20.49
CA GLY A 142 -5.32 7.85 19.59
C GLY A 142 -6.66 7.50 18.96
N THR A 143 -7.60 8.45 18.96
CA THR A 143 -8.96 8.26 18.45
C THR A 143 -8.97 7.77 17.00
N LYS A 144 -8.13 8.35 16.13
CA LYS A 144 -8.01 7.92 14.73
C LYS A 144 -7.51 6.47 14.63
N TYR A 145 -6.42 6.14 15.33
CA TYR A 145 -5.88 4.78 15.31
C TYR A 145 -6.90 3.73 15.77
N LEU A 146 -7.64 3.99 16.85
CA LEU A 146 -8.68 3.08 17.34
C LEU A 146 -9.83 2.91 16.32
N ASN A 147 -10.30 4.00 15.72
CA ASN A 147 -11.35 3.97 14.70
C ASN A 147 -10.90 3.21 13.44
N ASP A 148 -9.71 3.52 12.94
CA ASP A 148 -9.14 2.90 11.73
C ASP A 148 -8.84 1.42 11.98
N SER A 149 -8.34 1.06 13.17
CA SER A 149 -8.14 -0.34 13.58
C SER A 149 -9.46 -1.13 13.59
N LEU A 150 -10.53 -0.57 14.14
CA LEU A 150 -11.85 -1.23 14.14
C LEU A 150 -12.40 -1.38 12.72
N LYS A 151 -12.19 -0.38 11.87
CA LYS A 151 -12.60 -0.37 10.46
C LYS A 151 -11.85 -1.45 9.67
N LEU A 152 -10.53 -1.52 9.79
CA LEU A 152 -9.68 -2.56 9.20
C LEU A 152 -10.08 -3.95 9.66
N ASN A 153 -10.23 -4.17 10.97
CA ASN A 153 -10.65 -5.46 11.52
C ASN A 153 -11.97 -5.94 10.92
N LYS A 154 -12.94 -5.04 10.75
CA LYS A 154 -14.23 -5.37 10.12
C LYS A 154 -14.09 -5.68 8.63
N MET A 155 -13.21 -4.99 7.90
CA MET A 155 -12.93 -5.28 6.48
C MET A 155 -12.23 -6.62 6.32
N MET A 156 -11.13 -6.83 7.03
CA MET A 156 -10.33 -8.05 6.95
C MET A 156 -11.11 -9.27 7.42
N LYS A 157 -11.97 -9.16 8.44
CA LYS A 157 -12.89 -10.24 8.83
C LYS A 157 -13.77 -10.68 7.64
N ASP A 158 -14.35 -9.71 6.93
CA ASP A 158 -15.24 -9.99 5.81
C ASP A 158 -14.44 -10.66 4.66
N MET A 159 -13.20 -10.23 4.41
CA MET A 159 -12.28 -10.83 3.43
C MET A 159 -11.88 -12.27 3.79
N ILE A 160 -11.49 -12.52 5.05
CA ILE A 160 -11.12 -13.86 5.54
C ILE A 160 -12.29 -14.83 5.39
N ALA A 161 -13.51 -14.41 5.75
CA ALA A 161 -14.69 -15.26 5.59
C ALA A 161 -14.93 -15.66 4.12
N GLN A 162 -14.73 -14.74 3.18
CA GLN A 162 -14.81 -15.03 1.75
C GLN A 162 -13.72 -16.00 1.29
N LEU A 163 -12.47 -15.78 1.71
CA LEU A 163 -11.34 -16.66 1.41
C LEU A 163 -11.59 -18.08 1.94
N THR A 164 -12.12 -18.22 3.15
CA THR A 164 -12.47 -19.54 3.72
C THR A 164 -13.52 -20.25 2.89
N ASN A 165 -14.57 -19.56 2.44
CA ASN A 165 -15.61 -20.17 1.60
C ASN A 165 -15.04 -20.69 0.27
N ILE A 166 -14.16 -19.90 -0.37
CA ILE A 166 -13.49 -20.30 -1.62
C ILE A 166 -12.61 -21.53 -1.39
N CYS A 167 -11.79 -21.53 -0.32
CA CYS A 167 -10.95 -22.68 0.03
C CYS A 167 -11.76 -23.94 0.32
N ASP A 168 -12.93 -23.80 0.96
CA ASP A 168 -13.84 -24.92 1.27
C ASP A 168 -14.66 -25.39 0.05
N GLY A 169 -14.53 -24.74 -1.12
CA GLY A 169 -15.33 -25.03 -2.31
C GLY A 169 -16.82 -24.68 -2.16
N ARG A 170 -17.15 -23.78 -1.22
CA ARG A 170 -18.50 -23.28 -0.95
C ARG A 170 -18.71 -21.97 -1.69
N GLU A 171 -18.82 -22.03 -3.02
CA GLU A 171 -19.25 -20.89 -3.84
C GLU A 171 -20.78 -20.87 -4.02
#